data_AF-A0A2P4SWX6-F1
#
_entry.id   AF-A0A2P4SWX6-F1
#
_cell.length_a   1.000
_cell.length_b   1.000
_cell.length_c   1.000
_cell.angle_alpha   90.00
_cell.angle_beta   90.00
_cell.angle_gamma   90.00
#
_symmetry.space_group_name_H-M   'P 1'
#
loop_
_entity.id
_entity.type
_entity.pdbx_description
1 polymer ?
#
loop_
_entity_poly.entity_id
_entity_poly.type
_entity_poly.pdbx_seq_one_letter_code
_entity_poly.pdbx_strand_id
1 'polypeptide(L)'
;NSSKAAQNPSSWGNSGKSTGTPSPMSPSPSPVSSVGSQGSTGPPSSSPIISIPQRIHQMAANHVSITNSILHSYDYWEMADNLAKENREFFNDLDALMGPVTLHSSMEHLVQYTQQGLHWVRNSTHLS
;
A
#
# COMPACT_ATOMS: atom_id res chain seq x y z
N ASN A 1 -34.28 -30.80 17.77
CA ASN A 1 -35.00 -29.54 18.01
C ASN A 1 -34.26 -28.46 17.22
N SER A 2 -34.86 -27.99 16.13
CA SER A 2 -34.26 -27.11 15.12
C SER A 2 -34.30 -25.65 15.54
N SER A 3 -33.18 -24.94 15.43
CA SER A 3 -33.14 -23.48 15.59
C SER A 3 -33.20 -22.80 14.23
N LYS A 4 -34.41 -22.47 13.79
CA LYS A 4 -34.73 -21.65 12.60
C LYS A 4 -34.36 -20.19 12.87
N ALA A 5 -33.30 -19.67 12.26
CA ALA A 5 -33.06 -18.23 12.20
C ALA A 5 -33.78 -17.67 10.97
N ALA A 6 -34.93 -17.05 11.19
CA ALA A 6 -35.62 -16.23 10.22
C ALA A 6 -35.21 -14.78 10.46
N GLN A 7 -34.66 -14.11 9.45
CA GLN A 7 -34.89 -12.68 9.22
C GLN A 7 -34.33 -12.21 7.87
N ASN A 8 -35.20 -11.51 7.13
CA ASN A 8 -34.93 -10.51 6.09
C ASN A 8 -35.92 -9.36 6.41
N PRO A 9 -35.83 -8.09 5.91
CA PRO A 9 -34.92 -7.49 4.92
C PRO A 9 -34.48 -6.01 5.22
N SER A 10 -33.67 -5.38 4.34
CA SER A 10 -33.73 -3.93 3.95
C SER A 10 -32.66 -3.64 2.88
N SER A 11 -32.88 -3.07 1.68
CA SER A 11 -33.58 -1.86 1.18
C SER A 11 -32.77 -0.57 1.32
N TRP A 12 -31.67 -0.43 0.55
CA TRP A 12 -30.93 0.82 0.47
C TRP A 12 -31.49 1.73 -0.65
N GLY A 13 -32.36 2.66 -0.23
CA GLY A 13 -32.49 4.04 -0.73
C GLY A 13 -32.76 4.31 -2.21
N ASN A 14 -34.02 4.57 -2.55
CA ASN A 14 -34.41 5.44 -3.67
C ASN A 14 -34.35 6.92 -3.22
N SER A 15 -33.75 7.81 -4.02
CA SER A 15 -34.31 9.13 -4.45
C SER A 15 -33.23 10.11 -4.91
N GLY A 16 -33.37 10.66 -6.13
CA GLY A 16 -32.69 11.90 -6.55
C GLY A 16 -32.46 12.06 -8.06
N LYS A 17 -33.42 12.67 -8.77
CA LYS A 17 -33.39 13.02 -10.21
C LYS A 17 -32.36 14.12 -10.55
N SER A 18 -31.65 14.03 -11.69
CA SER A 18 -31.57 15.09 -12.73
C SER A 18 -30.59 14.78 -13.89
N THR A 19 -31.11 15.01 -15.10
CA THR A 19 -30.44 15.53 -16.33
C THR A 19 -29.33 14.75 -17.06
N GLY A 20 -29.73 14.09 -18.16
CA GLY A 20 -29.31 14.47 -19.52
C GLY A 20 -27.98 13.96 -20.07
N THR A 21 -28.02 12.89 -20.88
CA THR A 21 -27.41 12.78 -22.24
C THR A 21 -27.60 11.34 -22.78
N PRO A 22 -28.11 11.13 -24.01
CA PRO A 22 -28.01 9.85 -24.70
C PRO A 22 -26.83 9.88 -25.68
N SER A 23 -25.91 8.93 -25.58
CA SER A 23 -24.91 8.69 -26.63
C SER A 23 -24.92 7.22 -27.04
N PRO A 24 -25.06 6.91 -28.34
CA PRO A 24 -25.42 5.57 -28.82
C PRO A 24 -24.24 4.79 -29.44
N MET A 25 -24.50 3.50 -29.69
CA MET A 25 -23.86 2.59 -30.65
C MET A 25 -22.58 1.82 -30.28
N SER A 26 -22.76 0.50 -30.24
CA SER A 26 -21.75 -0.57 -30.36
C SER A 26 -20.97 -0.54 -31.68
N PRO A 27 -19.88 -1.31 -31.77
CA PRO A 27 -19.83 -2.34 -32.82
C PRO A 27 -19.40 -3.73 -32.33
N SER A 28 -20.18 -4.70 -32.81
CA SER A 28 -20.01 -6.14 -33.10
C SER A 28 -18.88 -7.04 -32.53
N PRO A 29 -19.17 -8.36 -32.43
CA PRO A 29 -18.30 -9.40 -31.86
C PRO A 29 -17.37 -10.03 -32.91
N SER A 30 -16.28 -10.66 -32.44
CA SER A 30 -15.51 -11.62 -33.25
C SER A 30 -15.54 -13.00 -32.59
N PRO A 31 -15.89 -14.08 -33.34
CA PRO A 31 -16.02 -15.45 -32.85
C PRO A 31 -14.75 -16.30 -33.10
N VAL A 32 -14.78 -17.53 -32.56
CA VAL A 32 -13.95 -18.71 -32.92
C VAL A 32 -12.53 -18.70 -32.32
N SER A 33 -11.92 -19.75 -31.77
CA SER A 33 -12.28 -21.12 -31.40
C SER A 33 -11.03 -21.73 -30.76
N SER A 34 -11.16 -22.51 -29.68
CA SER A 34 -10.15 -23.53 -29.35
C SER A 34 -10.80 -24.64 -28.55
N VAL A 35 -11.20 -25.67 -29.29
CA VAL A 35 -11.43 -27.04 -28.84
C VAL A 35 -10.27 -27.54 -27.98
N GLY A 36 -10.60 -28.32 -26.94
CA GLY A 36 -9.68 -29.30 -26.35
C GLY A 36 -9.33 -29.08 -24.88
N SER A 37 -10.10 -29.70 -23.98
CA SER A 37 -9.51 -30.71 -23.10
C SER A 37 -10.61 -31.54 -22.44
N GLN A 38 -10.85 -32.72 -22.99
CA GLN A 38 -11.55 -33.80 -22.33
C GLN A 38 -10.52 -34.50 -21.44
N GLY A 39 -10.71 -34.48 -20.11
CA GLY A 39 -9.88 -35.30 -19.22
C GLY A 39 -9.72 -34.80 -17.80
N SER A 40 -10.75 -34.97 -16.96
CA SER A 40 -10.60 -35.44 -15.57
C SER A 40 -11.98 -35.53 -14.91
N THR A 41 -12.61 -36.69 -15.05
CA THR A 41 -13.71 -37.11 -14.18
C THR A 41 -13.14 -37.49 -12.82
N GLY A 42 -12.82 -36.50 -12.01
CA GLY A 42 -12.70 -36.63 -10.56
C GLY A 42 -13.78 -35.73 -9.94
N PRO A 43 -14.40 -36.11 -8.80
CA PRO A 43 -15.32 -35.20 -8.13
C PRO A 43 -14.57 -33.88 -7.90
N PRO A 44 -15.10 -32.72 -8.32
CA PRO A 44 -14.47 -31.46 -7.99
C PRO A 44 -14.46 -31.41 -6.46
N SER A 45 -13.27 -31.43 -5.87
CA SER A 45 -13.10 -30.92 -4.52
C SER A 45 -13.70 -29.53 -4.55
N SER A 46 -14.90 -29.38 -3.98
CA SER A 46 -15.66 -28.12 -3.92
C SER A 46 -14.97 -27.18 -2.95
N SER A 47 -13.72 -26.83 -3.23
CA SER A 47 -13.10 -25.64 -2.68
C SER A 47 -13.97 -24.47 -3.15
N PRO A 48 -14.53 -23.67 -2.25
CA PRO A 48 -15.35 -22.54 -2.66
C PRO A 48 -14.47 -21.58 -3.46
N ILE A 49 -14.64 -21.55 -4.78
CA ILE A 49 -13.98 -20.59 -5.66
C ILE A 49 -14.70 -19.25 -5.46
N ILE A 50 -14.08 -18.36 -4.70
CA ILE A 50 -14.59 -17.02 -4.46
C ILE A 50 -14.08 -16.12 -5.59
N SER A 51 -14.98 -15.63 -6.44
CA SER A 51 -14.64 -14.65 -7.47
C SER A 51 -14.54 -13.25 -6.85
N ILE A 52 -13.34 -12.69 -6.85
CA ILE A 52 -13.07 -11.34 -6.32
C ILE A 52 -13.08 -10.36 -7.50
N PRO A 53 -13.91 -9.30 -7.47
CA PRO A 53 -13.87 -8.24 -8.46
C PRO A 53 -12.48 -7.61 -8.58
N GLN A 54 -12.04 -7.31 -9.81
CA GLN A 54 -10.70 -6.80 -10.09
C GLN A 54 -10.34 -5.54 -9.28
N ARG A 55 -11.29 -4.62 -9.09
CA ARG A 55 -11.09 -3.42 -8.26
C ARG A 55 -10.78 -3.76 -6.80
N ILE A 56 -11.46 -4.78 -6.25
CA ILE A 56 -11.25 -5.21 -4.85
C ILE A 56 -9.89 -5.88 -4.72
N HIS A 57 -9.50 -6.71 -5.68
CA HIS A 57 -8.17 -7.32 -5.72
C HIS A 57 -7.05 -6.25 -5.76
N GLN A 58 -7.20 -5.23 -6.61
CA GLN A 58 -6.25 -4.12 -6.69
C GLN A 58 -6.19 -3.32 -5.39
N MET A 59 -7.34 -3.03 -4.78
CA MET A 59 -7.39 -2.34 -3.48
C MET A 59 -6.68 -3.14 -2.39
N ALA A 60 -6.88 -4.46 -2.35
CA ALA A 60 -6.20 -5.34 -1.42
C ALA A 60 -4.67 -5.34 -1.65
N ALA A 61 -4.23 -5.44 -2.90
CA ALA A 61 -2.81 -5.38 -3.25
C ALA A 61 -2.17 -4.04 -2.85
N ASN A 62 -2.85 -2.92 -3.14
CA ASN A 62 -2.40 -1.58 -2.75
C ASN A 62 -2.31 -1.44 -1.22
N HIS A 63 -3.31 -1.96 -0.51
CA HIS A 63 -3.31 -1.94 0.95
C HIS A 63 -2.10 -2.70 1.50
N VAL A 64 -1.83 -3.92 1.02
CA VAL A 64 -0.64 -4.70 1.41
C VAL A 64 0.65 -3.91 1.16
N SER A 65 0.76 -3.25 0.01
CA SER A 65 1.93 -2.41 -0.29
C SER A 65 2.10 -1.27 0.72
N ILE A 66 1.03 -0.52 1.00
CA ILE A 66 1.08 0.61 1.95
C ILE A 66 1.45 0.12 3.35
N THR A 67 0.82 -0.96 3.83
CA THR A 67 1.11 -1.49 5.17
C THR A 67 2.54 -2.02 5.29
N ASN A 68 3.07 -2.66 4.23
CA ASN A 68 4.46 -3.12 4.22
C ASN A 68 5.45 -1.95 4.19
N SER A 69 5.17 -0.90 3.41
CA SER A 69 5.99 0.31 3.41
C SER A 69 6.06 0.96 4.79
N ILE A 70 4.94 1.02 5.51
CA ILE A 70 4.91 1.52 6.89
C ILE A 70 5.76 0.64 7.80
N LEU A 71 5.57 -0.69 7.76
CA LEU A 71 6.34 -1.64 8.58
C LEU A 71 7.85 -1.48 8.38
N HIS A 72 8.30 -1.52 7.12
CA HIS A 72 9.73 -1.36 6.81
C HIS A 72 10.28 0.01 7.20
N SER A 73 9.48 1.07 7.13
CA SER A 73 9.92 2.41 7.56
C SER A 73 10.26 2.41 9.05
N TYR A 74 9.50 1.69 9.89
CA TYR A 74 9.82 1.53 11.31
C TYR A 74 11.09 0.70 11.52
N ASP A 75 11.26 -0.40 10.79
CA ASP A 75 12.47 -1.22 10.86
C ASP A 75 13.73 -0.40 10.52
N TYR A 76 13.67 0.41 9.45
CA TYR A 76 14.76 1.29 9.07
C TYR A 76 15.01 2.40 10.09
N TRP A 77 13.96 2.95 10.69
CA TRP A 77 14.09 3.95 11.75
C TRP A 77 14.82 3.39 12.97
N GLU A 78 14.43 2.20 13.44
CA GLU A 78 15.09 1.53 14.56
C GLU A 78 16.55 1.20 14.25
N MET A 79 16.83 0.71 13.03
CA MET A 79 18.19 0.46 12.59
C MET A 79 19.04 1.73 12.60
N ALA A 80 18.50 2.85 12.09
CA ALA A 80 19.19 4.14 12.09
C ALA A 80 19.46 4.63 13.52
N ASP A 81 18.47 4.55 14.43
CA ASP A 81 18.63 4.93 15.84
C ASP A 81 19.71 4.10 16.54
N ASN A 82 19.78 2.80 16.26
CA ASN A 82 20.80 1.93 16.81
C ASN A 82 22.21 2.27 16.30
N LEU A 83 22.37 2.56 15.00
CA LEU A 83 23.66 2.98 14.43
C LEU A 83 24.08 4.39 14.91
N ALA A 84 23.12 5.30 15.11
CA ALA A 84 23.38 6.63 15.63
C ALA A 84 23.98 6.58 17.05
N LYS A 85 23.61 5.57 17.85
CA LYS A 85 24.17 5.35 19.20
C LYS A 85 25.67 5.00 19.18
N GLU A 86 26.23 4.55 18.07
CA GLU A 86 27.68 4.31 17.93
C GLU A 86 28.44 5.61 17.63
N ASN A 87 27.78 6.61 17.04
CA ASN A 87 28.37 7.86 16.58
C ASN A 87 27.67 9.08 17.23
N ARG A 88 27.38 8.98 18.53
CA ARG A 88 26.50 9.93 19.24
C ARG A 88 26.94 11.38 19.14
N GLU A 89 28.24 11.66 19.29
CA GLU A 89 28.75 13.02 19.28
C GLU A 89 28.43 13.74 17.96
N PHE A 90 28.63 13.06 16.82
CA PHE A 90 28.31 13.61 15.51
C PHE A 90 26.82 13.97 15.38
N PHE A 91 25.93 13.05 15.77
CA PHE A 91 24.49 13.28 15.68
C PHE A 91 23.98 14.29 16.73
N ASN A 92 24.59 14.34 17.92
CA ASN A 92 24.26 15.33 18.94
C ASN A 92 24.59 16.75 18.45
N ASP A 93 25.76 16.95 17.84
CA ASP A 93 26.15 18.24 17.27
C ASP A 93 25.22 18.64 16.12
N LEU A 94 24.83 17.66 15.28
CA LEU A 94 23.93 17.88 14.16
C LEU A 94 22.50 18.24 14.64
N ASP A 95 22.01 17.55 15.67
CA ASP A 95 20.74 17.82 16.34
C ASP A 95 20.74 19.17 17.04
N ALA A 96 21.86 19.59 17.65
CA ALA A 96 21.99 20.89 18.27
C ALA A 96 21.92 22.04 17.24
N LEU A 97 22.43 21.82 16.03
CA LEU A 97 22.43 22.82 14.96
C LEU A 97 21.10 22.87 14.20
N MET A 98 20.57 21.71 13.80
CA MET A 98 19.42 21.62 12.88
C MET A 98 18.10 21.32 13.60
N GLY A 99 18.17 20.85 14.85
CA GLY A 99 17.06 20.20 15.55
C GLY A 99 17.06 18.68 15.27
N PRO A 100 16.55 17.86 16.22
CA PRO A 100 16.53 16.41 16.06
C PRO A 100 15.53 15.96 15.01
N VAL A 101 15.90 14.94 14.25
CA VAL A 101 14.97 14.28 13.32
C VAL A 101 14.01 13.39 14.09
N THR A 102 12.73 13.48 13.78
CA THR A 102 11.67 12.65 14.37
C THR A 102 10.80 12.02 13.28
N LEU A 103 9.99 11.03 13.65
CA LEU A 103 9.00 10.42 12.73
C LEU A 103 7.98 11.42 12.15
N HIS A 104 7.84 12.58 12.79
CA HIS A 104 6.92 13.63 12.37
C HIS A 104 7.61 14.79 11.63
N SER A 105 8.94 14.70 11.44
CA SER A 105 9.69 15.71 10.70
C SER A 105 9.23 15.78 9.23
N SER A 106 9.25 16.98 8.66
CA SER A 106 8.92 17.17 7.25
C SER A 106 10.02 16.62 6.35
N MET A 107 9.68 16.34 5.09
CA MET A 107 10.67 15.90 4.09
C MET A 107 11.74 16.98 3.83
N GLU A 108 11.38 18.26 3.88
CA GLU A 108 12.34 19.36 3.75
C GLU A 108 13.39 19.32 4.86
N HIS A 109 12.94 19.16 6.12
CA HIS A 109 13.83 19.06 7.28
C HIS A 109 14.75 17.84 7.18
N LEU A 110 14.23 16.69 6.76
CA LEU A 110 15.03 15.48 6.52
C LEU A 110 16.14 15.71 5.50
N VAL A 111 15.82 16.38 4.38
CA VAL A 111 16.79 16.69 3.33
C VAL A 111 17.86 17.65 3.83
N GLN A 112 17.48 18.72 4.54
CA GLN A 112 18.43 19.69 5.09
C GLN A 112 19.35 19.06 6.13
N TYR A 113 18.80 18.28 7.06
CA TYR A 113 19.57 17.54 8.07
C TYR A 113 20.60 16.61 7.42
N THR A 114 20.17 15.84 6.41
CA THR A 114 21.04 14.91 5.67
C THR A 114 22.13 15.65 4.90
N GLN A 115 21.79 16.75 4.21
CA GLN A 115 22.77 17.57 3.49
C GLN A 115 23.82 18.17 4.43
N GLN A 116 23.40 18.65 5.60
CA GLN A 116 24.32 19.20 6.60
C GLN A 116 25.26 18.13 7.15
N GLY A 117 24.74 16.94 7.47
CA GLY A 117 25.56 15.80 7.89
C GLY A 117 26.57 15.38 6.82
N LEU A 118 26.13 15.28 5.55
CA LEU A 118 27.02 14.95 4.43
C LEU A 118 28.11 16.01 4.21
N HIS A 119 27.79 17.29 4.37
CA HIS A 119 28.78 18.37 4.29
C HIS A 119 29.86 18.20 5.37
N TRP A 120 29.47 17.87 6.61
CA TRP A 120 30.44 17.62 7.69
C TRP A 120 31.34 16.42 7.42
N VAL A 121 30.76 15.31 6.93
CA VAL A 121 31.53 14.11 6.55
C VAL A 121 32.52 14.43 5.43
N ARG A 122 32.14 15.25 4.44
CA ARG A 122 33.06 15.67 3.39
C ARG A 122 34.22 16.51 3.94
N ASN A 123 33.95 17.39 4.90
CA ASN A 123 34.98 18.26 5.45
C ASN A 123 35.95 17.49 6.37
N SER A 124 35.47 16.49 7.11
CA SER A 124 36.32 15.66 7.97
C SER A 124 37.27 14.76 7.19
N THR A 125 36.82 14.23 6.04
CA THR A 125 37.66 13.40 5.16
C THR A 125 38.74 14.18 4.41
N HIS A 126 38.53 15.48 4.15
CA HIS A 126 39.53 16.35 3.52
C HIS A 126 40.60 16.88 4.49
N LEU A 127 40.37 16.76 5.80
CA LEU A 127 41.29 17.22 6.84
C LEU A 127 42.15 16.08 7.42
N SER A 128 42.02 14.86 6.89
CA SER A 128 42.80 13.67 7.24
C SER A 128 43.90 13.38 6.23
#